data_AF-A0AA38ID80-F1
#
_entry.id   AF-A0AA38ID80-F1
#
_cell.length_a   1.000
_cell.length_b   1.000
_cell.length_c   1.000
_cell.angle_alpha   90.00
_cell.angle_beta   90.00
_cell.angle_gamma   90.00
#
_symmetry.space_group_name_H-M   'P 1'
#
loop_
_entity.id
_entity.type
_entity.pdbx_description
1 polymer ?
#
loop_
_entity_poly.entity_id
_entity_poly.type
_entity_poly.pdbx_seq_one_letter_code
_entity_poly.pdbx_strand_id
1 'polypeptide(L)'
;MPSSCKKCNTAITPTVPSLKCCICGVHNHIKCLDISKAQFELTKTISGLDWKCLECRGLNSTNANASNCKCCEIIPELKIIIDKLSQSVELLKNQLSQVKETPSAIEFEEVVQEVTDRQIRKSNLIMFGVPEQASNMSSADRKVSDENYVNNFLFQFGETSDIISSKCNRIGRFEPTRAAPRPMRVYLENGEQVVKLLRRIRKNRDIINENQIYKNVRVSLDKTPKQRSYYKKIRQELQERKNGGEEGLIIK
;
A
#
# COMPACT_ATOMS: atom_id res chain seq x y z
N MET A 1 -38.34 58.56 33.11
CA MET A 1 -37.86 59.77 32.38
C MET A 1 -37.91 59.50 30.89
N PRO A 2 -38.32 60.45 30.03
CA PRO A 2 -38.28 60.26 28.59
C PRO A 2 -36.84 60.00 28.15
N SER A 3 -36.61 58.91 27.42
CA SER A 3 -35.30 58.61 26.83
C SER A 3 -34.99 59.65 25.75
N SER A 4 -33.80 60.25 25.79
CA SER A 4 -33.31 61.13 24.74
C SER A 4 -32.35 60.40 23.80
N CYS A 5 -32.31 60.82 22.54
CA CYS A 5 -31.37 60.29 21.57
C CYS A 5 -29.96 60.77 21.91
N LYS A 6 -29.01 59.85 22.06
CA LYS A 6 -27.62 60.20 22.43
C LYS A 6 -26.92 61.15 21.46
N LYS A 7 -27.21 61.05 20.16
CA LYS A 7 -26.54 61.85 19.12
C LYS A 7 -27.06 63.28 19.00
N CYS A 8 -28.37 63.50 19.16
CA CYS A 8 -28.99 64.81 18.94
C CYS A 8 -29.66 65.39 20.19
N ASN A 9 -29.64 64.67 21.32
CA ASN A 9 -30.24 65.03 22.60
C ASN A 9 -31.76 65.34 22.57
N THR A 10 -32.44 65.08 21.46
CA THR A 10 -33.90 65.24 21.35
C THR A 10 -34.62 64.04 21.97
N ALA A 11 -35.82 64.28 22.51
CA ALA A 11 -36.64 63.24 23.13
C ALA A 11 -37.06 62.19 22.11
N ILE A 12 -37.00 60.91 22.51
CA ILE A 12 -37.49 59.80 21.71
C ILE A 12 -38.98 59.64 22.00
N THR A 13 -39.78 59.78 20.95
CA THR A 13 -41.22 59.57 21.00
C THR A 13 -41.59 58.24 20.32
N PRO A 14 -42.73 57.62 20.66
CA PRO A 14 -43.20 56.41 19.99
C PRO A 14 -43.42 56.57 18.47
N THR A 15 -43.63 57.82 18.03
CA THR A 15 -43.88 58.18 16.62
C THR A 15 -42.61 58.27 15.79
N VAL A 16 -41.42 58.44 16.41
CA VAL A 16 -40.15 58.58 15.69
C VAL A 16 -39.37 57.27 15.78
N PRO A 17 -39.02 56.64 14.64
CA PRO A 17 -38.25 55.42 14.64
C PRO A 17 -36.90 55.56 15.36
N SER A 18 -36.68 54.69 16.35
CA SER A 18 -35.44 54.64 17.12
C SER A 18 -35.01 53.19 17.36
N LEU A 19 -33.71 53.00 17.57
CA LEU A 19 -33.10 51.73 17.93
C LEU A 19 -32.45 51.85 19.31
N LYS A 20 -32.70 50.84 20.15
CA LYS A 20 -32.06 50.67 21.46
C LYS A 20 -30.84 49.78 21.28
N CYS A 21 -29.67 50.23 21.73
CA CYS A 21 -28.48 49.39 21.73
C CYS A 21 -28.63 48.26 22.75
N CYS A 22 -28.38 47.02 22.34
CA CYS A 22 -28.43 45.85 23.22
C CYS A 22 -27.34 45.84 24.31
N ILE A 23 -26.25 46.59 24.12
CA ILE A 23 -25.12 46.63 25.07
C ILE A 23 -25.27 47.76 26.08
N CYS A 24 -25.38 49.02 25.62
CA CYS A 24 -25.43 50.18 26.53
C CYS A 24 -26.86 50.61 26.89
N GLY A 25 -27.88 50.02 26.29
CA GLY A 25 -29.29 50.37 26.52
C GLY A 25 -29.71 51.74 25.99
N VAL A 26 -28.78 52.49 25.40
CA VAL A 26 -29.03 53.85 24.90
C VAL A 26 -29.78 53.80 23.57
N HIS A 27 -30.73 54.71 23.42
CA HIS A 27 -31.55 54.81 22.23
C HIS A 27 -31.02 55.89 21.28
N ASN A 28 -31.20 55.65 19.99
CA ASN A 28 -30.83 56.59 18.94
C ASN A 28 -31.88 56.62 17.84
N HIS A 29 -32.19 57.80 17.32
CA HIS A 29 -33.02 57.92 16.11
C HIS A 29 -32.34 57.25 14.92
N ILE A 30 -33.11 56.54 14.08
CA ILE A 30 -32.54 55.90 12.88
C ILE A 30 -31.86 56.91 11.96
N LYS A 31 -32.43 58.14 11.88
CA LYS A 31 -31.88 59.24 11.08
C LYS A 31 -30.51 59.70 11.60
N CYS A 32 -30.30 59.70 12.91
CA CYS A 32 -29.01 60.07 13.49
C CYS A 32 -27.95 58.98 13.29
N LEU A 33 -28.35 57.76 12.94
CA LEU A 33 -27.46 56.62 12.72
C LEU A 33 -27.17 56.35 11.24
N ASP A 34 -27.71 57.18 10.32
CA ASP A 34 -27.64 56.96 8.88
C ASP A 34 -28.20 55.59 8.45
N ILE A 35 -29.18 55.06 9.20
CA ILE A 35 -29.84 53.80 8.91
C ILE A 35 -31.07 54.08 8.04
N SER A 36 -31.11 53.44 6.87
CA SER A 36 -32.27 53.52 5.97
C SER A 36 -33.51 52.89 6.61
N LYS A 37 -34.71 53.32 6.19
CA LYS A 37 -35.97 52.72 6.65
C LYS A 37 -36.02 51.21 6.38
N ALA A 38 -35.51 50.76 5.23
CA ALA A 38 -35.45 49.34 4.88
C ALA A 38 -34.60 48.54 5.88
N GLN A 39 -33.41 49.05 6.24
CA GLN A 39 -32.55 48.42 7.25
C GLN A 39 -33.20 48.39 8.64
N PHE A 40 -33.92 49.44 9.01
CA PHE A 40 -34.67 49.46 10.27
C PHE A 40 -35.79 48.42 10.29
N GLU A 41 -36.57 48.28 9.21
CA GLU A 41 -37.61 47.26 9.14
C GLU A 41 -37.03 45.84 9.22
N LEU A 42 -35.87 45.57 8.60
CA LEU A 42 -35.18 44.28 8.76
C LEU A 42 -34.87 43.92 10.22
N THR A 43 -34.55 44.92 11.06
CA THR A 43 -34.31 44.69 12.51
C THR A 43 -35.57 44.29 13.28
N LYS A 44 -36.76 44.59 12.75
CA LYS A 44 -38.03 44.14 13.32
C LYS A 44 -38.46 42.77 12.80
N THR A 45 -38.16 42.47 11.55
CA THR A 45 -38.60 41.22 10.89
C THR A 45 -37.77 40.01 11.33
N ILE A 46 -36.48 40.20 11.58
CA ILE A 46 -35.57 39.11 11.99
C ILE A 46 -35.60 38.97 13.52
N SER A 47 -36.24 37.92 14.01
CA SER A 47 -36.22 37.58 15.42
C SER A 47 -34.79 37.27 15.89
N GLY A 48 -34.35 37.90 16.98
CA GLY A 48 -33.01 37.70 17.55
C GLY A 48 -31.90 38.59 16.97
N LEU A 49 -32.22 39.55 16.08
CA LEU A 49 -31.24 40.51 15.59
C LEU A 49 -31.09 41.70 16.56
N ASP A 50 -30.10 41.62 17.43
CA ASP A 50 -29.77 42.70 18.36
C ASP A 50 -28.93 43.80 17.69
N TRP A 51 -29.35 45.07 17.81
CA TRP A 51 -28.59 46.19 17.27
C TRP A 51 -27.53 46.74 18.25
N LYS A 52 -26.32 46.98 17.73
CA LYS A 52 -25.19 47.58 18.47
C LYS A 52 -24.85 48.96 17.91
N CYS A 53 -24.73 49.97 18.79
CA CYS A 53 -24.27 51.30 18.40
C CYS A 53 -22.77 51.29 18.04
N LEU A 54 -22.31 52.29 17.29
CA LEU A 54 -20.92 52.38 16.80
C LEU A 54 -19.90 52.29 17.93
N GLU A 55 -20.15 52.98 19.05
CA GLU A 55 -19.28 52.94 20.23
C GLU A 55 -19.20 51.55 20.86
N CYS A 56 -20.29 50.77 20.81
CA CYS A 56 -20.34 49.42 21.35
C CYS A 56 -19.93 48.33 20.34
N ARG A 57 -19.72 48.67 19.05
CA ARG A 57 -19.25 47.70 18.04
C ARG A 57 -17.78 47.30 18.25
N GLY A 58 -16.96 48.20 18.80
CA GLY A 58 -15.54 47.94 19.09
C GLY A 58 -15.27 47.39 20.49
N LEU A 59 -16.28 47.31 21.36
CA LEU A 59 -16.13 46.72 22.70
C LEU A 59 -16.22 45.21 22.57
N ASN A 60 -15.07 44.53 22.69
CA ASN A 60 -15.04 43.10 22.96
C ASN A 60 -15.89 42.81 24.21
N SER A 61 -16.60 41.69 24.21
CA SER A 61 -17.66 41.28 25.15
C SER A 61 -17.21 41.06 26.62
N THR A 62 -16.28 41.85 27.16
CA THR A 62 -15.78 41.73 28.53
C THR A 62 -16.53 42.59 29.54
N ASN A 63 -17.41 43.49 29.09
CA ASN A 63 -18.27 44.25 30.00
C ASN A 63 -19.47 43.41 30.45
N ALA A 64 -19.65 43.27 31.77
CA ALA A 64 -20.68 42.47 32.44
C ALA A 64 -22.14 42.75 32.04
N ASN A 65 -22.39 43.84 31.30
CA ASN A 65 -23.72 44.21 30.79
C ASN A 65 -23.99 43.68 29.36
N ALA A 66 -23.05 42.98 28.72
CA ALA A 66 -23.21 42.34 27.42
C ALA A 66 -23.91 40.96 27.48
N SER A 67 -24.26 40.50 28.69
CA SER A 67 -24.83 39.18 29.02
C SER A 67 -26.26 38.91 28.52
N ASN A 68 -26.90 39.88 27.86
CA ASN A 68 -28.27 39.71 27.34
C ASN A 68 -28.37 39.73 25.80
N CYS A 69 -27.25 39.72 25.07
CA CYS A 69 -27.26 39.69 23.62
C CYS A 69 -27.17 38.24 23.11
N LYS A 70 -28.29 37.70 22.59
CA LYS A 70 -28.37 36.31 22.08
C LYS A 70 -27.38 36.03 20.96
N CYS A 71 -26.97 37.05 20.21
CA CYS A 71 -25.97 36.90 19.13
C CYS A 71 -24.55 36.60 19.66
N CYS A 72 -24.27 36.89 20.94
CA CYS A 72 -22.94 36.70 21.52
C CYS A 72 -22.68 35.25 21.98
N GLU A 73 -23.72 34.41 22.15
CA GLU A 73 -23.59 33.02 22.62
C GLU A 73 -23.41 32.01 21.46
N ILE A 74 -24.07 32.24 20.32
CA ILE A 74 -24.10 31.29 19.19
C ILE A 74 -22.73 31.19 18.48
N ILE A 75 -22.00 32.30 18.37
CA ILE A 75 -20.72 32.32 17.65
C ILE A 75 -19.62 31.49 18.35
N PRO A 76 -19.43 31.60 19.68
CA PRO A 76 -18.52 30.72 20.42
C PRO A 76 -18.87 29.23 20.29
N GLU A 77 -20.15 28.87 20.37
CA GLU A 77 -20.59 27.47 20.24
C GLU A 77 -20.29 26.89 18.85
N LEU A 78 -20.56 27.66 17.79
CA LEU A 78 -20.24 27.24 16.42
C LEU A 78 -18.73 27.04 16.23
N LYS A 79 -17.89 27.88 16.84
CA LYS A 79 -16.42 27.69 16.80
C LYS A 79 -16.00 26.38 17.45
N ILE A 80 -16.55 26.06 18.62
CA ILE A 80 -16.28 24.79 19.32
C ILE A 80 -16.67 23.59 18.46
N ILE A 81 -17.81 23.67 17.76
CA ILE A 81 -18.25 22.60 16.86
C ILE A 81 -17.32 22.46 15.65
N ILE A 82 -16.90 23.57 15.04
CA ILE A 82 -15.95 23.57 13.92
C ILE A 82 -14.62 22.95 14.33
N ASP A 83 -14.11 23.26 15.53
CA ASP A 83 -12.87 22.70 16.05
C ASP A 83 -13.00 21.18 16.27
N LYS A 84 -14.11 20.73 16.88
CA LYS A 84 -14.38 19.29 17.09
C LYS A 84 -14.50 18.51 15.78
N LEU A 85 -15.16 19.09 14.78
CA LEU A 85 -15.28 18.49 13.45
C LEU A 85 -13.92 18.44 12.75
N SER A 86 -13.13 19.51 12.85
CA SER A 86 -11.79 19.57 12.25
C SER A 86 -10.87 18.50 12.86
N GLN A 87 -10.90 18.33 14.19
CA GLN A 87 -10.17 17.27 14.89
C GLN A 87 -10.62 15.87 14.44
N SER A 88 -11.93 15.65 14.30
CA SER A 88 -12.48 14.37 13.83
C SER A 88 -12.03 14.05 12.40
N VAL A 89 -12.01 15.05 11.51
CA VAL A 89 -11.52 14.88 10.13
C VAL A 89 -10.03 14.55 10.11
N GLU A 90 -9.22 15.18 10.96
CA GLU A 90 -7.79 14.92 11.05
C GLU A 90 -7.51 13.50 11.56
N LEU A 91 -8.23 13.04 12.58
CA LEU A 91 -8.16 11.66 13.06
C LEU A 91 -8.54 10.64 11.98
N LEU A 92 -9.64 10.88 11.26
CA LEU A 92 -10.08 9.99 10.18
C LEU A 92 -9.07 9.94 9.03
N LYS A 93 -8.44 11.07 8.68
CA LYS A 93 -7.37 11.11 7.68
C LYS A 93 -6.17 10.26 8.10
N ASN A 94 -5.76 10.37 9.36
CA ASN A 94 -4.65 9.58 9.91
C ASN A 94 -4.94 8.07 9.94
N GLN A 95 -6.18 7.68 10.25
CA GLN A 95 -6.60 6.28 10.18
C GLN A 95 -6.62 5.77 8.72
N LEU A 96 -7.09 6.58 7.77
CA LEU A 96 -7.08 6.24 6.35
C LEU A 96 -5.67 6.07 5.79
N SER A 97 -4.70 6.88 6.20
CA SER A 97 -3.30 6.66 5.81
C SER A 97 -2.75 5.33 6.32
N GLN A 98 -3.09 4.94 7.55
CA GLN A 98 -2.65 3.65 8.11
C GLN A 98 -3.28 2.45 7.39
N VAL A 99 -4.56 2.52 7.00
CA VAL A 99 -5.22 1.45 6.24
C VAL A 99 -4.72 1.36 4.80
N LYS A 100 -4.29 2.48 4.19
CA LYS A 100 -3.67 2.45 2.86
C LYS A 100 -2.29 1.78 2.85
N GLU A 101 -1.60 1.78 3.98
CA GLU A 101 -0.29 1.13 4.11
C GLU A 101 -0.40 -0.36 4.47
N THR A 102 -1.55 -0.81 4.97
CA THR A 102 -1.79 -2.25 5.14
C THR A 102 -2.02 -2.91 3.79
N PRO A 103 -1.28 -3.97 3.42
CA PRO A 103 -1.55 -4.72 2.20
C PRO A 103 -3.00 -5.18 2.24
N SER A 104 -3.69 -5.05 1.12
CA SER A 104 -5.04 -5.59 1.00
C SER A 104 -5.04 -7.09 1.35
N ALA A 105 -6.17 -7.62 1.83
CA ALA A 105 -6.26 -9.04 2.18
C ALA A 105 -5.82 -9.97 1.02
N ILE A 106 -6.08 -9.54 -0.23
CA ILE A 106 -5.66 -10.23 -1.46
C ILE A 106 -4.12 -10.21 -1.59
N GLU A 107 -3.48 -9.06 -1.40
CA GLU A 107 -2.02 -8.95 -1.46
C GLU A 107 -1.35 -9.77 -0.35
N PHE A 108 -1.93 -9.79 0.84
CA PHE A 108 -1.43 -10.61 1.95
C PHE A 108 -1.51 -12.11 1.63
N GLU A 109 -2.66 -12.58 1.12
CA GLU A 109 -2.84 -13.97 0.71
C GLU A 109 -1.83 -14.37 -0.37
N GLU A 110 -1.63 -13.51 -1.39
CA GLU A 110 -0.64 -13.75 -2.44
C GLU A 110 0.79 -13.86 -1.92
N VAL A 111 1.16 -13.04 -0.92
CA VAL A 111 2.48 -13.09 -0.28
C VAL A 111 2.62 -14.38 0.51
N VAL A 112 1.62 -14.76 1.30
CA VAL A 112 1.62 -16.01 2.09
C VAL A 112 1.71 -17.23 1.16
N GLN A 113 0.95 -17.25 0.07
CA GLN A 113 1.00 -18.33 -0.92
C GLN A 113 2.39 -18.43 -1.54
N GLU A 114 2.99 -17.31 -1.94
CA GLU A 114 4.35 -17.29 -2.52
C GLU A 114 5.40 -17.78 -1.52
N VAL A 115 5.32 -17.38 -0.24
CA VAL A 115 6.24 -17.85 0.81
C VAL A 115 6.09 -19.36 1.00
N THR A 116 4.85 -19.86 1.05
CA THR A 116 4.56 -21.29 1.20
C THR A 116 5.10 -22.09 0.01
N ASP A 117 4.85 -21.62 -1.21
CA ASP A 117 5.36 -22.22 -2.43
C ASP A 117 6.90 -22.31 -2.46
N ARG A 118 7.57 -21.24 -1.99
CA ARG A 118 9.04 -21.24 -1.84
C ARG A 118 9.51 -22.28 -0.82
N GLN A 119 8.82 -22.40 0.30
CA GLN A 119 9.19 -23.37 1.34
C GLN A 119 9.05 -24.81 0.83
N ILE A 120 8.00 -25.11 0.05
CA ILE A 120 7.81 -26.44 -0.56
C ILE A 120 8.86 -26.74 -1.62
N ARG A 121 9.29 -25.72 -2.39
CA ARG A 121 10.24 -25.90 -3.50
C ARG A 121 11.72 -25.81 -3.10
N LYS A 122 12.04 -25.34 -1.89
CA LYS A 122 13.43 -25.08 -1.45
C LYS A 122 14.33 -26.33 -1.48
N SER A 123 13.76 -27.51 -1.29
CA SER A 123 14.46 -28.80 -1.33
C SER A 123 14.41 -29.45 -2.72
N ASN A 124 13.87 -28.77 -3.73
CA ASN A 124 13.74 -29.30 -5.08
C ASN A 124 14.80 -28.71 -6.02
N LEU A 125 15.23 -29.54 -6.96
CA LEU A 125 16.10 -29.18 -8.06
C LEU A 125 15.45 -29.49 -9.40
N ILE A 126 15.72 -28.67 -10.39
CA ILE A 126 15.32 -28.92 -11.77
C ILE A 126 16.56 -29.23 -12.60
N MET A 127 16.58 -30.44 -13.15
CA MET A 127 17.58 -30.90 -14.11
C MET A 127 17.00 -30.79 -15.53
N PHE A 128 17.77 -30.16 -16.42
CA PHE A 128 17.45 -30.04 -17.85
C PHE A 128 18.43 -30.90 -18.65
N GLY A 129 18.01 -31.36 -19.83
CA GLY A 129 18.89 -32.13 -20.72
C GLY A 129 19.08 -33.59 -20.32
N VAL A 130 18.30 -34.11 -19.36
CA VAL A 130 18.33 -35.53 -18.97
C VAL A 130 17.68 -36.35 -20.10
N PRO A 131 18.43 -37.26 -20.76
CA PRO A 131 17.92 -38.06 -21.88
C PRO A 131 16.62 -38.78 -21.55
N GLU A 132 15.66 -38.80 -22.46
CA GLU A 132 14.41 -39.55 -22.29
C GLU A 132 14.55 -40.98 -22.78
N GLN A 133 14.04 -41.93 -22.00
CA GLN A 133 13.98 -43.33 -22.41
C GLN A 133 12.89 -43.53 -23.48
N ALA A 134 13.11 -44.52 -24.35
CA ALA A 134 12.22 -44.83 -25.47
C ALA A 134 10.80 -45.22 -25.02
N SER A 135 9.83 -45.01 -25.91
CA SER A 135 8.40 -45.22 -25.64
C SER A 135 7.99 -46.68 -25.45
N ASN A 136 8.89 -47.64 -25.66
CA ASN A 136 8.65 -49.07 -25.52
C ASN A 136 8.82 -49.59 -24.07
N MET A 137 9.43 -48.81 -23.17
CA MET A 137 9.58 -49.21 -21.76
C MET A 137 8.29 -49.00 -20.97
N SER A 138 8.05 -49.84 -19.95
CA SER A 138 6.94 -49.66 -19.02
C SER A 138 7.09 -48.36 -18.21
N SER A 139 6.00 -47.85 -17.63
CA SER A 139 6.05 -46.64 -16.80
C SER A 139 6.94 -46.82 -15.55
N ALA A 140 6.94 -48.02 -14.96
CA ALA A 140 7.77 -48.36 -13.80
C ALA A 140 9.26 -48.37 -14.17
N ASP A 141 9.62 -49.02 -15.27
CA ASP A 141 11.03 -49.14 -15.69
C ASP A 141 11.62 -47.78 -16.06
N ARG A 142 10.83 -46.90 -16.68
CA ARG A 142 11.25 -45.52 -16.97
C ARG A 142 11.56 -44.76 -15.69
N LYS A 143 10.73 -44.96 -14.65
CA LYS A 143 10.91 -44.28 -13.37
C LYS A 143 12.19 -44.75 -12.67
N VAL A 144 12.43 -46.06 -12.65
CA VAL A 144 13.67 -46.64 -12.11
C VAL A 144 14.89 -46.17 -12.89
N SER A 145 14.81 -46.09 -14.22
CA SER A 145 15.89 -45.58 -15.06
C SER A 145 16.19 -44.10 -14.77
N ASP A 146 15.16 -43.26 -14.64
CA ASP A 146 15.30 -41.85 -14.27
C ASP A 146 15.91 -41.70 -12.87
N GLU A 147 15.45 -42.47 -11.89
CA GLU A 147 15.98 -42.48 -10.51
C GLU A 147 17.45 -42.91 -10.49
N ASN A 148 17.82 -43.96 -11.22
CA ASN A 148 19.21 -44.40 -11.35
C ASN A 148 20.10 -43.35 -12.01
N TYR A 149 19.62 -42.69 -13.06
CA TYR A 149 20.36 -41.61 -13.72
C TYR A 149 20.63 -40.46 -12.76
N VAL A 150 19.61 -40.02 -12.01
CA VAL A 150 19.73 -38.95 -11.03
C VAL A 150 20.70 -39.35 -9.92
N ASN A 151 20.57 -40.55 -9.34
CA ASN A 151 21.44 -41.01 -8.27
C ASN A 151 22.90 -41.09 -8.74
N ASN A 152 23.16 -41.63 -9.93
CA ASN A 152 24.50 -41.68 -10.53
C ASN A 152 25.07 -40.29 -10.78
N PHE A 153 24.24 -39.34 -11.24
CA PHE A 153 24.66 -37.95 -11.41
C PHE A 153 25.02 -37.30 -10.07
N LEU A 154 24.18 -37.47 -9.05
CA LEU A 154 24.40 -36.89 -7.72
C LEU A 154 25.65 -37.46 -7.04
N PHE A 155 25.91 -38.76 -7.22
CA PHE A 155 27.11 -39.44 -6.72
C PHE A 155 28.40 -38.81 -7.24
N GLN A 156 28.42 -38.24 -8.46
CA GLN A 156 29.61 -37.55 -8.99
C GLN A 156 29.99 -36.28 -8.21
N PHE A 157 29.04 -35.69 -7.46
CA PHE A 157 29.22 -34.43 -6.75
C PHE A 157 28.97 -34.55 -5.24
N GLY A 158 28.58 -35.73 -4.77
CA GLY A 158 28.29 -36.04 -3.37
C GLY A 158 29.43 -36.82 -2.72
N GLU A 159 29.65 -36.58 -1.43
CA GLU A 159 30.13 -37.65 -0.56
C GLU A 159 28.92 -38.54 -0.29
N THR A 160 29.11 -39.86 -0.36
CA THR A 160 28.07 -40.89 -0.42
C THR A 160 26.98 -40.80 0.66
N SER A 161 27.27 -40.14 1.78
CA SER A 161 26.38 -39.99 2.92
C SER A 161 25.60 -38.66 2.98
N ASP A 162 25.98 -37.64 2.20
CA ASP A 162 25.49 -36.27 2.41
C ASP A 162 24.29 -35.88 1.55
N ILE A 163 24.14 -36.51 0.38
CA ILE A 163 23.19 -36.08 -0.65
C ILE A 163 22.37 -37.29 -1.09
N ILE A 164 21.20 -37.42 -0.47
CA ILE A 164 20.26 -38.49 -0.77
C ILE A 164 19.12 -37.89 -1.59
N SER A 165 18.92 -38.40 -2.81
CA SER A 165 17.71 -38.11 -3.55
C SER A 165 16.58 -38.96 -2.99
N SER A 166 15.46 -38.32 -2.69
CA SER A 166 14.29 -39.04 -2.19
C SER A 166 13.46 -39.60 -3.35
N LYS A 167 13.23 -38.79 -4.39
CA LYS A 167 12.42 -39.09 -5.58
C LYS A 167 12.81 -38.18 -6.74
N CYS A 168 12.44 -38.56 -7.96
CA CYS A 168 12.43 -37.66 -9.10
C CYS A 168 11.22 -37.88 -10.01
N ASN A 169 10.75 -36.81 -10.68
CA ASN A 169 9.64 -36.85 -11.63
C ASN A 169 9.88 -35.90 -12.81
N ARG A 170 9.54 -36.31 -14.03
CA ARG A 170 9.58 -35.41 -15.19
C ARG A 170 8.41 -34.42 -15.19
N ILE A 171 8.68 -33.20 -15.63
CA ILE A 171 7.71 -32.10 -15.70
C ILE A 171 7.16 -32.00 -17.13
N GLY A 172 5.83 -32.09 -17.26
CA GLY A 172 5.11 -31.90 -18.52
C GLY A 172 4.79 -33.21 -19.26
N ARG A 173 4.02 -33.09 -20.33
CA ARG A 173 3.56 -34.22 -21.16
C ARG A 173 4.68 -34.74 -22.06
N PHE A 174 4.82 -36.06 -22.15
CA PHE A 174 5.78 -36.71 -23.06
C PHE A 174 5.40 -36.44 -24.52
N GLU A 175 6.38 -36.00 -25.31
CA GLU A 175 6.23 -35.70 -26.72
C GLU A 175 7.47 -36.23 -27.47
N PRO A 176 7.34 -37.29 -28.28
CA PRO A 176 8.50 -37.92 -28.93
C PRO A 176 9.13 -37.04 -30.01
N THR A 177 8.38 -36.06 -30.54
CA THR A 177 8.84 -35.10 -31.56
C THR A 177 9.57 -33.90 -30.97
N ARG A 178 9.61 -33.77 -29.64
CA ARG A 178 10.17 -32.61 -28.97
C ARG A 178 11.70 -32.66 -29.02
N ALA A 179 12.31 -31.60 -29.57
CA ALA A 179 13.76 -31.49 -29.71
C ALA A 179 14.53 -31.52 -28.36
N ALA A 180 13.92 -31.03 -27.28
CA ALA A 180 14.53 -30.99 -25.96
C ALA A 180 13.79 -31.91 -24.97
N PRO A 181 14.51 -32.75 -24.22
CA PRO A 181 13.89 -33.63 -23.24
C PRO A 181 13.21 -32.83 -22.13
N ARG A 182 12.19 -33.42 -21.51
CA ARG A 182 11.46 -32.76 -20.42
C ARG A 182 12.38 -32.52 -19.22
N PRO A 183 12.22 -31.37 -18.54
CA PRO A 183 12.89 -31.13 -17.28
C PRO A 183 12.50 -32.17 -16.24
N MET A 184 13.44 -32.52 -15.37
CA MET A 184 13.23 -33.44 -14.26
C MET A 184 13.29 -32.68 -12.95
N ARG A 185 12.25 -32.82 -12.13
CA ARG A 185 12.25 -32.36 -10.74
C ARG A 185 12.84 -33.46 -9.86
N VAL A 186 13.87 -33.11 -9.10
CA VAL A 186 14.52 -33.98 -8.13
C VAL A 186 14.22 -33.43 -6.74
N TYR A 187 13.83 -34.32 -5.83
CA TYR A 187 13.49 -33.99 -4.45
C TYR A 187 14.66 -34.41 -3.56
N LEU A 188 15.31 -33.45 -2.92
CA LEU A 188 16.31 -33.71 -1.89
C LEU A 188 15.65 -33.66 -0.51
N GLU A 189 16.37 -34.14 0.50
CA GLU A 189 15.87 -34.19 1.88
C GLU A 189 15.64 -32.80 2.47
N ASN A 190 16.56 -31.86 2.20
CA ASN A 190 16.48 -30.50 2.72
C ASN A 190 17.07 -29.47 1.75
N GLY A 191 16.76 -28.19 1.99
CA GLY A 191 17.25 -27.09 1.15
C GLY A 191 18.76 -26.84 1.29
N GLU A 192 19.40 -27.30 2.38
CA GLU A 192 20.83 -27.14 2.57
C GLU A 192 21.62 -28.05 1.61
N GLN A 193 21.17 -29.29 1.41
CA GLN A 193 21.70 -30.21 0.40
C GLN A 193 21.62 -29.60 -1.00
N VAL A 194 20.49 -28.95 -1.35
CA VAL A 194 20.33 -28.26 -2.64
C VAL A 194 21.42 -27.20 -2.83
N VAL A 195 21.64 -26.34 -1.83
CA VAL A 195 22.63 -25.26 -1.92
C VAL A 195 24.06 -25.81 -1.97
N LYS A 196 24.38 -26.81 -1.13
CA LYS A 196 25.69 -27.49 -1.12
C LYS A 196 25.98 -28.13 -2.47
N LEU A 197 25.03 -28.90 -3.00
CA LEU A 197 25.15 -29.56 -4.29
C LEU A 197 25.37 -28.57 -5.43
N LEU A 198 24.55 -27.52 -5.52
CA LEU A 198 24.70 -26.49 -6.56
C LEU A 198 26.06 -25.79 -6.47
N ARG A 199 26.58 -25.57 -5.26
CA ARG A 199 27.93 -25.01 -5.06
C ARG A 199 29.01 -25.97 -5.57
N ARG A 200 28.90 -27.26 -5.26
CA ARG A 200 29.84 -28.30 -5.74
C ARG A 200 29.79 -28.44 -7.26
N ILE A 201 28.60 -28.50 -7.86
CA ILE A 201 28.40 -28.53 -9.31
C ILE A 201 29.06 -27.33 -10.00
N ARG A 202 28.93 -26.12 -9.43
CA ARG A 202 29.57 -24.92 -9.99
C ARG A 202 31.09 -24.96 -9.90
N LYS A 203 31.64 -25.48 -8.79
CA LYS A 203 33.09 -25.63 -8.59
C LYS A 203 33.68 -26.69 -9.50
N ASN A 204 32.98 -27.80 -9.70
CA ASN A 204 33.44 -28.97 -10.44
C ASN A 204 32.75 -29.08 -11.80
N ARG A 205 32.59 -27.95 -12.50
CA ARG A 205 31.85 -27.91 -13.77
C ARG A 205 32.52 -28.74 -14.87
N ASP A 206 33.84 -28.91 -14.77
CA ASP A 206 34.63 -29.66 -15.75
C ASP A 206 34.23 -31.14 -15.79
N ILE A 207 33.88 -31.74 -14.65
CA ILE A 207 33.33 -33.11 -14.58
C ILE A 207 32.10 -33.26 -15.49
N ILE A 208 31.24 -32.24 -15.56
CA ILE A 208 30.05 -32.26 -16.43
C ILE A 208 30.45 -32.11 -17.89
N ASN A 209 31.40 -31.22 -18.19
CA ASN A 209 31.80 -30.91 -19.54
C ASN A 209 32.61 -32.05 -20.21
N GLU A 210 33.44 -32.73 -19.43
CA GLU A 210 34.28 -33.85 -19.87
C GLU A 210 33.49 -35.16 -19.98
N ASN A 211 32.47 -35.34 -19.14
CA ASN A 211 31.62 -36.52 -19.18
C ASN A 211 30.57 -36.42 -20.29
N GLN A 212 30.72 -37.25 -21.33
CA GLN A 212 29.80 -37.28 -22.48
C GLN A 212 28.33 -37.55 -22.08
N ILE A 213 28.10 -38.24 -20.96
CA ILE A 213 26.75 -38.55 -20.46
C ILE A 213 26.06 -37.30 -19.90
N TYR A 214 26.83 -36.39 -19.29
CA TYR A 214 26.30 -35.23 -18.55
C TYR A 214 26.54 -33.90 -19.26
N LYS A 215 27.25 -33.86 -20.38
CA LYS A 215 27.58 -32.65 -21.14
C LYS A 215 26.40 -31.70 -21.40
N ASN A 216 25.21 -32.25 -21.63
CA ASN A 216 24.00 -31.47 -21.91
C ASN A 216 23.14 -31.20 -20.68
N VAL A 217 23.52 -31.75 -19.52
CA VAL A 217 22.78 -31.63 -18.27
C VAL A 217 23.03 -30.29 -17.62
N ARG A 218 21.96 -29.59 -17.26
CA ARG A 218 22.01 -28.34 -16.51
C ARG A 218 21.14 -28.44 -15.28
N VAL A 219 21.63 -27.93 -14.16
CA VAL A 219 20.92 -27.99 -12.87
C VAL A 219 20.57 -26.59 -12.40
N SER A 220 19.36 -26.41 -11.89
CA SER A 220 18.90 -25.13 -11.34
C SER A 220 17.92 -25.33 -10.18
N LEU A 221 17.68 -24.27 -9.41
CA LEU A 221 16.67 -24.24 -8.36
C LEU A 221 15.25 -24.34 -8.92
N ASP A 222 14.33 -25.03 -8.24
CA ASP A 222 12.90 -25.00 -8.55
C ASP A 222 12.31 -23.65 -8.09
N LYS A 223 12.26 -22.70 -9.02
CA LYS A 223 11.74 -21.36 -8.79
C LYS A 223 10.22 -21.31 -8.97
N THR A 224 9.54 -20.50 -8.16
CA THR A 224 8.11 -20.21 -8.32
C THR A 224 7.86 -19.52 -9.68
N PRO A 225 6.62 -19.54 -10.22
CA PRO A 225 6.26 -18.78 -11.41
C PRO A 225 6.63 -17.29 -11.28
N LYS A 226 6.35 -16.66 -10.14
CA LYS A 226 6.70 -15.25 -9.84
C LYS A 226 8.22 -15.03 -9.88
N GLN A 227 9.01 -15.93 -9.29
CA GLN A 227 10.47 -15.87 -9.37
C GLN A 227 10.98 -16.04 -10.81
N ARG A 228 10.43 -16.99 -11.58
CA ARG A 228 10.85 -17.23 -12.96
C ARG A 228 10.59 -16.02 -13.86
N SER A 229 9.42 -15.39 -13.74
CA SER A 229 9.09 -14.19 -14.52
C SER A 229 9.99 -13.02 -14.14
N TYR A 230 10.24 -12.81 -12.85
CA TYR A 230 11.18 -11.79 -12.36
C TYR A 230 12.60 -11.98 -12.90
N TYR A 231 13.15 -13.19 -12.78
CA TYR A 231 14.49 -13.50 -13.32
C TYR A 231 14.56 -13.38 -14.84
N LYS A 232 13.48 -13.67 -15.56
CA LYS A 232 13.40 -13.47 -17.01
C LYS A 232 13.51 -11.98 -17.36
N LYS A 233 12.79 -11.11 -16.65
CA LYS A 233 12.84 -9.65 -16.82
C LYS A 233 14.25 -9.12 -16.58
N ILE A 234 14.87 -9.48 -15.45
CA ILE A 234 16.24 -9.03 -15.13
C ILE A 234 17.25 -9.50 -16.18
N ARG A 235 17.15 -10.75 -16.66
CA ARG A 235 18.06 -11.24 -17.70
C ARG A 235 17.89 -10.50 -19.03
N GLN A 236 16.66 -10.15 -19.37
CA GLN A 236 16.37 -9.37 -20.56
C GLN A 236 16.97 -7.97 -20.44
N GLU A 237 16.73 -7.28 -19.33
CA GLU A 237 17.29 -5.95 -19.06
C GLU A 237 18.82 -5.97 -19.07
N LEU A 238 19.44 -6.96 -18.44
CA LEU A 238 20.90 -7.12 -18.48
C LEU A 238 21.40 -7.27 -19.92
N GLN A 239 20.70 -8.05 -20.75
CA GLN A 239 21.08 -8.26 -22.14
C GLN A 239 20.94 -6.98 -22.97
N GLU A 240 19.86 -6.22 -22.77
CA GLU A 240 19.62 -4.94 -23.42
C GLU A 240 20.75 -3.94 -23.08
N ARG A 241 21.14 -3.84 -21.81
CA ARG A 241 22.24 -2.97 -21.37
C ARG A 241 23.60 -3.40 -21.92
N LYS A 242 23.88 -4.70 -21.94
CA LYS A 242 25.10 -5.24 -22.58
C LYS A 242 25.13 -4.94 -24.07
N ASN A 243 24.01 -5.07 -24.76
CA ASN A 243 23.90 -4.72 -26.18
C ASN A 243 24.04 -3.21 -26.41
N GLY A 244 23.67 -2.38 -25.42
CA GLY A 244 23.89 -0.94 -25.40
C GLY A 244 25.33 -0.49 -25.07
N GLY A 245 26.26 -1.43 -24.88
CA GLY A 245 27.68 -1.14 -24.64
C GLY A 245 28.07 -1.01 -23.16
N GLU A 246 27.16 -1.30 -22.21
CA GLU A 246 27.52 -1.35 -20.80
C GLU A 246 28.25 -2.66 -20.45
N GLU A 247 29.50 -2.54 -20.00
CA GLU A 247 30.34 -3.67 -19.61
C GLU A 247 30.33 -3.93 -18.09
N GLY A 248 30.82 -5.10 -17.67
CA GLY A 248 30.97 -5.45 -16.24
C GLY A 248 29.66 -5.74 -15.48
N LEU A 249 28.51 -5.73 -16.14
CA LEU A 249 27.22 -5.98 -15.48
C LEU A 249 27.02 -7.47 -15.14
N ILE A 250 26.68 -7.74 -13.87
CA ILE A 250 26.36 -9.07 -13.34
C ILE A 250 25.04 -9.04 -12.54
N ILE A 251 24.28 -10.14 -12.61
CA ILE A 251 23.14 -10.36 -11.71
C ILE A 251 23.72 -10.94 -10.42
N LYS A 252 23.59 -10.20 -9.31
CA LYS A 252 23.94 -10.68 -7.97
C LYS A 252 22.91 -11.68 -7.46
#